data_AF-A0A2E2WW37-F1
#
_entry.id   AF-A0A2E2WW37-F1
#
_cell.length_a   1.000
_cell.length_b   1.000
_cell.length_c   1.000
_cell.angle_alpha   90.00
_cell.angle_beta   90.00
_cell.angle_gamma   90.00
#
_symmetry.space_group_name_H-M   'P 1'
#
loop_
_entity.id
_entity.type
_entity.pdbx_description
1 polymer ?
#
loop_
_entity_poly.entity_id
_entity_poly.type
_entity_poly.pdbx_seq_one_letter_code
_entity_poly.pdbx_strand_id
1 'polypeptide(L)'
;MNAKKCQFFLIKIIFVDKEAIKKKLLYRSCYRGCRETDFLIGNYARQNFDKITDTKLYSQFLEESDNNIYNWIMNKDRTPNHYQYLVNNIKKFHNID
;
A
#
# COMPACT_ATOMS: atom_id res chain seq x y z
N MET A 1 30.44 -0.63 33.04
CA MET A 1 29.63 0.62 33.05
C MET A 1 29.51 1.17 31.63
N ASN A 2 28.31 1.12 31.04
CA ASN A 2 27.63 2.30 30.48
C ASN A 2 26.36 1.88 29.73
N ALA A 3 25.22 2.10 30.38
CA ALA A 3 23.87 1.83 29.88
C ALA A 3 23.48 2.67 28.64
N LYS A 4 24.35 3.57 28.16
CA LYS A 4 24.09 4.44 26.99
C LYS A 4 24.22 3.73 25.63
N LYS A 5 24.85 2.55 25.57
CA LYS A 5 25.07 1.81 24.30
C LYS A 5 23.83 1.03 23.84
N CYS A 6 22.97 0.59 24.76
CA CYS A 6 21.72 -0.10 24.40
C CYS A 6 20.65 0.83 23.82
N GLN A 7 20.58 2.08 24.26
CA GLN A 7 19.52 3.00 23.84
C GLN A 7 19.71 3.51 22.40
N PHE A 8 20.96 3.58 21.91
CA PHE A 8 21.27 4.04 20.55
C PHE A 8 21.14 2.92 19.48
N PHE A 9 21.36 1.66 19.87
CA PHE A 9 21.24 0.51 18.96
C PHE A 9 19.77 0.10 18.72
N LEU A 10 18.92 0.29 19.73
CA LEU A 10 17.48 0.04 19.62
C LEU A 10 16.79 1.03 18.65
N ILE A 11 17.23 2.29 18.57
CA ILE A 11 16.64 3.29 17.67
C ILE A 11 16.90 2.97 16.19
N LYS A 12 18.03 2.32 15.86
CA LYS A 12 18.41 1.98 14.47
C LYS A 12 17.69 0.72 13.94
N ILE A 13 17.36 -0.23 14.82
CA ILE A 13 16.62 -1.46 14.47
C ILE A 13 15.15 -1.15 14.19
N ILE A 14 14.53 -0.24 14.96
CA ILE A 14 13.12 0.14 14.77
C ILE A 14 12.90 0.89 13.44
N PHE A 15 13.91 1.64 12.97
CA PHE A 15 13.83 2.39 11.70
C PHE A 15 13.94 1.50 10.45
N VAL A 16 14.60 0.35 10.55
CA VAL A 16 14.75 -0.61 9.44
C VAL A 16 13.43 -1.30 9.11
N ASP A 17 12.57 -1.52 10.10
CA ASP A 17 11.34 -2.33 9.94
C ASP A 17 10.27 -1.61 9.11
N LYS A 18 9.99 -0.33 9.42
CA LYS A 18 9.00 0.46 8.66
C LYS A 18 9.40 0.68 7.21
N GLU A 19 10.66 1.02 6.97
CA GLU A 19 11.18 1.23 5.61
C GLU A 19 11.25 -0.09 4.82
N ALA A 20 11.52 -1.22 5.48
CA ALA A 20 11.49 -2.54 4.85
C ALA A 20 10.06 -2.96 4.46
N ILE A 21 9.08 -2.75 5.35
CA ILE A 21 7.66 -3.02 5.06
C ILE A 21 7.19 -2.13 3.90
N LYS A 22 7.55 -0.85 3.90
CA LYS A 22 7.26 0.09 2.81
C LYS A 22 7.79 -0.39 1.48
N LYS A 23 9.08 -0.75 1.41
CA LYS A 23 9.70 -1.28 0.19
C LYS A 23 9.03 -2.57 -0.27
N LYS A 24 8.67 -3.48 0.64
CA LYS A 24 7.97 -4.73 0.32
C LYS A 24 6.58 -4.46 -0.26
N LEU A 25 5.80 -3.56 0.34
CA LEU A 25 4.46 -3.22 -0.14
C LEU A 25 4.50 -2.46 -1.48
N LEU A 26 5.46 -1.54 -1.65
CA LEU A 26 5.69 -0.87 -2.93
C LEU A 26 6.06 -1.86 -4.03
N TYR A 27 6.97 -2.79 -3.75
CA TYR A 27 7.33 -3.85 -4.69
C TYR A 27 6.10 -4.67 -5.08
N ARG A 28 5.31 -5.15 -4.12
CA ARG A 28 4.08 -5.92 -4.40
C ARG A 28 3.02 -5.10 -5.17
N SER A 29 3.04 -3.78 -5.04
CA SER A 29 2.15 -2.86 -5.77
C SER A 29 2.58 -2.65 -7.24
N CYS A 30 3.88 -2.79 -7.54
CA CYS A 30 4.51 -2.49 -8.83
C CYS A 30 4.92 -3.73 -9.64
N TYR A 31 4.69 -4.94 -9.11
CA TYR A 31 5.05 -6.19 -9.75
C TYR A 31 3.86 -7.14 -9.73
N ARG A 32 2.77 -6.72 -10.39
CA ARG A 32 1.54 -7.49 -10.55
C ARG A 32 1.42 -8.09 -11.95
N GLY A 33 0.59 -9.13 -12.09
CA GLY A 33 0.44 -9.87 -13.34
C GLY A 33 -0.24 -9.08 -14.45
N CYS A 34 -1.00 -8.05 -14.11
CA CYS A 34 -1.72 -7.19 -15.06
C CYS A 34 -1.14 -5.77 -15.11
N ARG A 35 -0.82 -5.30 -16.33
CA ARG A 35 -0.27 -3.95 -16.57
C ARG A 35 -1.21 -2.81 -16.12
N GLU A 36 -2.52 -2.99 -16.27
CA GLU A 36 -3.51 -1.98 -15.89
C GLU A 36 -3.56 -1.80 -14.37
N THR A 37 -3.69 -2.90 -13.64
CA THR A 37 -3.70 -2.90 -12.18
C THR A 37 -2.36 -2.43 -11.61
N ASP A 38 -1.24 -2.79 -12.25
CA ASP A 38 0.09 -2.28 -11.92
C ASP A 38 0.17 -0.75 -12.03
N PHE A 39 -0.34 -0.19 -13.14
CA PHE A 39 -0.36 1.24 -13.35
C PHE A 39 -1.21 1.96 -12.29
N LEU A 40 -2.41 1.44 -12.03
CA LEU A 40 -3.35 2.06 -11.09
C LEU A 40 -2.80 2.04 -9.65
N ILE A 41 -2.39 0.86 -9.19
CA ILE A 41 -1.96 0.61 -7.80
C ILE A 41 -0.55 1.12 -7.59
N GLY A 42 0.38 0.77 -8.49
CA GLY A 42 1.78 1.10 -8.39
C GLY A 42 2.02 2.60 -8.43
N ASN A 43 1.34 3.35 -9.29
CA ASN A 43 1.48 4.81 -9.33
C ASN A 43 0.90 5.47 -8.08
N TYR A 44 -0.27 5.02 -7.61
CA TYR A 44 -0.84 5.49 -6.35
C TYR A 44 0.09 5.22 -5.17
N ALA A 45 0.63 4.00 -5.08
CA ALA A 45 1.52 3.59 -4.01
C ALA A 45 2.81 4.42 -4.00
N ARG A 46 3.45 4.63 -5.15
CA ARG A 46 4.69 5.43 -5.25
C ARG A 46 4.50 6.87 -4.75
N GLN A 47 3.35 7.49 -5.03
CA GLN A 47 3.11 8.91 -4.73
C GLN A 47 2.39 9.17 -3.40
N ASN A 48 1.58 8.21 -2.93
CA ASN A 48 0.75 8.38 -1.75
C ASN A 48 1.06 7.38 -0.63
N PHE A 49 2.18 6.63 -0.69
CA PHE A 49 2.52 5.66 0.36
C PHE A 49 2.49 6.27 1.77
N ASP A 50 3.00 7.49 1.92
CA ASP A 50 3.07 8.18 3.20
C ASP A 50 1.70 8.59 3.74
N LYS A 51 0.66 8.58 2.90
CA LYS A 51 -0.74 8.81 3.26
C LYS A 51 -1.50 7.51 3.56
N ILE A 52 -0.90 6.35 3.33
CA ILE A 52 -1.48 5.06 3.69
C ILE A 52 -1.32 4.89 5.21
N THR A 53 -2.36 5.26 5.94
CA THR A 53 -2.40 5.17 7.40
C THR A 53 -2.53 3.74 7.91
N ASP A 54 -3.19 2.86 7.15
CA ASP A 54 -3.35 1.44 7.49
C ASP A 54 -2.59 0.55 6.49
N THR A 55 -1.34 0.25 6.84
CA THR A 55 -0.48 -0.63 6.04
C THR A 55 -0.95 -2.09 6.07
N LYS A 56 -1.69 -2.52 7.12
CA LYS A 56 -2.23 -3.87 7.22
C LYS A 56 -3.38 -4.05 6.25
N LEU A 57 -4.32 -3.11 6.23
CA LEU A 57 -5.41 -3.08 5.25
C LEU A 57 -4.86 -3.01 3.82
N TYR A 58 -3.84 -2.20 3.58
CA TYR A 58 -3.19 -2.12 2.28
C TYR A 58 -2.53 -3.45 1.88
N SER A 59 -1.87 -4.15 2.80
CA SER A 59 -1.32 -5.48 2.54
C SER A 59 -2.40 -6.49 2.17
N GLN A 60 -3.55 -6.48 2.87
CA GLN A 60 -4.68 -7.36 2.56
C GLN A 60 -5.26 -7.02 1.18
N PHE A 61 -5.41 -5.73 0.87
CA PHE A 61 -5.83 -5.29 -0.46
C PHE A 61 -4.87 -5.75 -1.56
N LEU A 62 -3.58 -5.87 -1.26
CA LEU A 62 -2.61 -6.40 -2.21
C LEU A 62 -2.69 -7.92 -2.45
N GLU A 63 -3.43 -8.66 -1.62
CA GLU A 63 -3.67 -10.10 -1.77
C GLU A 63 -4.90 -10.40 -2.63
N GLU A 64 -5.74 -9.41 -2.88
CA GLU A 64 -6.89 -9.52 -3.77
C GLU A 64 -6.47 -9.70 -5.24
N SER A 65 -7.33 -10.38 -6.02
CA SER A 65 -7.07 -10.63 -7.44
C SER A 65 -7.05 -9.33 -8.25
N ASP A 66 -6.23 -9.31 -9.31
CA ASP A 66 -6.13 -8.14 -10.21
C ASP A 66 -7.51 -7.74 -10.79
N ASN A 67 -8.35 -8.73 -11.11
CA ASN A 67 -9.70 -8.53 -11.64
C ASN A 67 -10.63 -7.85 -10.61
N ASN A 68 -10.63 -8.31 -9.36
CA ASN A 68 -11.46 -7.73 -8.30
C ASN A 68 -11.09 -6.26 -8.10
N ILE A 69 -9.80 -6.00 -7.95
CA ILE A 69 -9.25 -4.67 -7.71
C ILE A 69 -9.61 -3.73 -8.87
N TYR A 70 -9.41 -4.19 -10.10
CA TYR A 70 -9.76 -3.42 -11.29
C TYR A 70 -11.27 -3.12 -11.34
N ASN A 71 -12.12 -4.12 -11.10
CA ASN A 71 -13.57 -3.95 -11.12
C ASN A 71 -14.06 -2.95 -10.06
N TRP A 72 -13.47 -2.95 -8.87
CA TRP A 72 -13.79 -1.98 -7.82
C TRP A 72 -13.38 -0.55 -8.19
N ILE A 73 -12.19 -0.40 -8.80
CA ILE A 73 -11.71 0.90 -9.28
C ILE A 73 -12.56 1.42 -10.44
N MET A 74 -13.01 0.54 -11.32
CA MET A 74 -13.83 0.88 -12.50
C MET A 74 -15.34 0.90 -12.24
N ASN A 75 -15.78 0.84 -10.98
CA ASN A 75 -17.20 0.80 -10.60
C ASN A 75 -17.99 -0.37 -11.23
N LYS A 76 -17.32 -1.44 -11.66
CA LYS A 76 -17.95 -2.62 -12.27
C LYS A 76 -18.53 -3.58 -11.22
N ASP A 77 -17.94 -3.61 -10.03
CA ASP A 77 -18.37 -4.42 -8.89
C ASP A 77 -18.46 -3.59 -7.60
N ARG A 78 -19.25 -4.10 -6.65
CA ARG A 78 -19.37 -3.49 -5.32
C ARG A 78 -18.06 -3.68 -4.54
N THR A 79 -17.44 -2.57 -4.17
CA THR A 79 -16.27 -2.57 -3.28
C THR A 79 -16.66 -2.99 -1.86
N PRO A 80 -15.92 -3.90 -1.21
CA PRO A 80 -16.09 -4.20 0.20
C PRO A 80 -15.93 -2.95 1.08
N ASN A 81 -16.78 -2.80 2.10
CA ASN A 81 -16.83 -1.59 2.94
C ASN A 81 -15.45 -1.21 3.53
N HIS A 82 -14.64 -2.21 3.90
CA HIS A 82 -13.31 -1.98 4.47
C HIS A 82 -12.29 -1.46 3.45
N TYR A 83 -12.47 -1.72 2.15
CA TYR A 83 -11.63 -1.17 1.09
C TYR A 83 -12.15 0.13 0.48
N GLN A 84 -13.37 0.54 0.83
CA GLN A 84 -14.05 1.67 0.17
C GLN A 84 -13.26 2.98 0.27
N TYR A 85 -12.70 3.28 1.44
CA TYR A 85 -11.83 4.45 1.62
C TYR A 85 -10.59 4.39 0.72
N LEU A 86 -9.92 3.24 0.66
CA LEU A 86 -8.71 3.04 -0.14
C LEU A 86 -9.00 3.15 -1.65
N VAL A 87 -10.04 2.45 -2.12
CA VAL A 87 -10.46 2.48 -3.53
C VAL A 87 -10.86 3.90 -3.94
N ASN A 88 -11.59 4.62 -3.09
CA ASN A 88 -11.96 6.01 -3.38
C ASN A 88 -10.73 6.94 -3.47
N ASN A 89 -9.70 6.72 -2.66
CA ASN A 89 -8.45 7.49 -2.77
C ASN A 89 -7.69 7.19 -4.06
N ILE A 90 -7.68 5.92 -4.49
CA ILE A 90 -7.07 5.53 -5.77
C ILE A 90 -7.85 6.16 -6.94
N LYS A 91 -9.19 6.10 -6.90
CA LYS A 91 -10.06 6.75 -7.90
C LYS A 91 -9.81 8.24 -8.01
N LYS A 92 -9.81 8.95 -6.88
CA LYS A 92 -9.52 10.40 -6.81
C LYS A 92 -8.12 10.73 -7.34
N PHE A 93 -7.14 9.89 -7.08
CA PHE A 93 -5.78 10.10 -7.59
C PHE A 93 -5.69 10.00 -9.11
N HIS A 94 -6.49 9.13 -9.72
CA HIS A 94 -6.55 8.96 -11.19
C HIS A 94 -7.66 9.76 -11.86
N ASN A 95 -8.41 10.58 -11.11
CA ASN A 95 -9.61 11.30 -11.58
C ASN A 95 -10.64 10.37 -12.27
N ILE A 96 -10.87 9.20 -11.67
CA ILE A 96 -11.88 8.24 -12.10
C ILE A 96 -13.12 8.44 -11.21
N ASP A 97 -14.25 8.79 -11.81
CA ASP A 97 -15.55 8.94 -11.13
C ASP A 97 -16.34 7.61 -11.06
#